data_AF-A0A1C6CUM4-F1
#
_entry.id   AF-A0A1C6CUM4-F1
#
_cell.length_a   1.000
_cell.length_b   1.000
_cell.length_c   1.000
_cell.angle_alpha   90.00
_cell.angle_beta   90.00
_cell.angle_gamma   90.00
#
_symmetry.space_group_name_H-M   'P 1'
#
loop_
_entity.id
_entity.type
_entity.pdbx_description
1 polymer ?
#
loop_
_entity_poly.entity_id
_entity_poly.type
_entity_poly.pdbx_seq_one_letter_code
_entity_poly.pdbx_strand_id
1 'polypeptide(L)'
;MYCTKCGKQISDDSQFCCYCGARQTPIVNNNTPINTANKKTKIKIPLKNKKIIIGIIAAVLVCMIIVPIAKGRSIENTIDLFMEAINDMDAEKMIDTMSEDHVNYLINKTSGGRAEYIKEGNQYLLELKKGLLSEAGGGYSLDDISLDYEIVSVRDCTEEEIDKLNETLQEENIDPVNNVKQVTISLTLKAGTSEVKSYNDIDMQMMKVKNKWCLTYADEIGDL
;
A
#
# COMPACT_ATOMS: atom_id res chain seq x y z
N MET A 1 -38.19 -10.06 3.33
CA MET A 1 -37.06 -11.02 3.44
C MET A 1 -36.70 -11.25 4.91
N TYR A 2 -35.70 -12.09 5.21
CA TYR A 2 -35.11 -12.23 6.55
C TYR A 2 -33.66 -11.71 6.53
N CYS A 3 -33.23 -11.08 7.63
CA CYS A 3 -31.88 -10.53 7.75
C CYS A 3 -30.83 -11.65 7.83
N THR A 4 -29.88 -11.65 6.90
CA THR A 4 -28.78 -12.63 6.80
C THR A 4 -27.91 -12.75 8.06
N LYS A 5 -27.78 -11.69 8.86
CA LYS A 5 -26.97 -11.67 10.10
C LYS A 5 -27.72 -12.02 11.39
N CYS A 6 -29.03 -11.74 11.50
CA CYS A 6 -29.76 -11.86 12.78
C CYS A 6 -31.11 -12.59 12.72
N GLY A 7 -31.50 -13.11 11.55
CA GLY A 7 -32.71 -13.93 11.38
C GLY A 7 -34.05 -13.20 11.56
N LYS A 8 -34.07 -11.91 11.89
CA LYS A 8 -35.30 -11.11 12.00
C LYS A 8 -35.88 -10.79 10.62
N GLN A 9 -37.21 -10.79 10.52
CA GLN A 9 -37.94 -10.41 9.30
C GLN A 9 -37.81 -8.91 9.03
N ILE A 10 -37.65 -8.53 7.76
CA ILE A 10 -37.52 -7.16 7.26
C ILE A 10 -38.22 -7.04 5.88
N SER A 11 -38.52 -5.83 5.40
CA SER A 11 -39.06 -5.62 4.04
C SER A 11 -38.06 -6.12 2.99
N ASP A 12 -38.53 -6.68 1.88
CA ASP A 12 -37.71 -7.25 0.80
C ASP A 12 -36.80 -6.23 0.10
N ASP A 13 -37.20 -4.95 0.06
CA ASP A 13 -36.38 -3.86 -0.49
C ASP A 13 -35.35 -3.27 0.51
N SER A 14 -35.26 -3.82 1.73
CA SER A 14 -34.44 -3.24 2.81
C SER A 14 -32.95 -3.48 2.61
N GLN A 15 -32.23 -2.49 2.08
CA GLN A 15 -30.76 -2.56 1.94
C GLN A 15 -30.00 -2.72 3.27
N PHE A 16 -30.63 -2.46 4.43
CA PHE A 16 -30.05 -2.62 5.77
C PHE A 16 -31.10 -3.15 6.75
N CYS A 17 -30.68 -3.97 7.71
CA CYS A 17 -31.57 -4.44 8.77
C CYS A 17 -31.71 -3.41 9.90
N CYS A 18 -32.93 -2.88 10.07
CA CYS A 18 -33.28 -1.91 11.13
C CYS A 18 -33.05 -2.42 12.57
N TYR A 19 -32.85 -3.72 12.78
CA TYR A 19 -32.62 -4.32 14.10
C TYR A 19 -31.14 -4.54 14.45
N CYS A 20 -30.22 -4.51 13.48
CA CYS A 20 -28.80 -4.84 13.73
C CYS A 20 -27.78 -4.14 12.80
N GLY A 21 -28.22 -3.19 11.97
CA GLY A 21 -27.38 -2.42 11.04
C GLY A 21 -26.83 -3.21 9.84
N ALA A 22 -26.96 -4.54 9.80
CA ALA A 22 -26.35 -5.38 8.77
C ALA A 22 -26.91 -5.06 7.37
N ARG A 23 -26.02 -4.71 6.43
CA ARG A 23 -26.35 -4.52 5.02
C ARG A 23 -26.85 -5.81 4.38
N GLN A 24 -27.86 -5.70 3.53
CA GLN A 24 -28.45 -6.79 2.75
C GLN A 24 -28.17 -6.57 1.26
N THR A 25 -28.09 -7.65 0.49
CA THR A 25 -27.86 -7.62 -0.96
C THR A 25 -29.12 -8.09 -1.70
N PRO A 26 -29.83 -7.20 -2.43
CA PRO A 26 -30.96 -7.61 -3.26
C PRO A 26 -30.52 -8.56 -4.38
N ILE A 27 -31.34 -9.55 -4.68
CA ILE A 27 -31.14 -10.46 -5.82
C ILE A 27 -31.83 -9.84 -7.04
N VAL A 28 -31.04 -9.44 -8.04
CA VAL A 28 -31.56 -8.89 -9.32
C VAL A 28 -31.21 -9.85 -10.44
N ASN A 29 -32.22 -10.37 -11.13
CA ASN A 29 -32.05 -11.27 -12.27
C ASN A 29 -31.79 -10.48 -13.56
N ASN A 30 -30.68 -10.76 -14.24
CA ASN A 30 -30.32 -10.15 -15.52
C ASN A 30 -30.99 -10.85 -16.71
N ASN A 31 -31.21 -10.12 -17.81
CA ASN A 31 -31.34 -10.73 -19.15
C ASN A 31 -31.11 -9.71 -20.29
N THR A 32 -30.42 -10.16 -21.36
CA THR A 32 -30.38 -9.54 -22.72
C THR A 32 -29.58 -8.20 -22.89
N PRO A 33 -29.15 -7.79 -24.11
CA PRO A 33 -27.70 -7.77 -24.40
C PRO A 33 -27.13 -6.43 -24.94
N ILE A 34 -25.83 -6.47 -25.31
CA ILE A 34 -24.93 -5.34 -25.63
C ILE A 34 -25.00 -4.92 -27.11
N ASN A 35 -24.85 -3.61 -27.40
CA ASN A 35 -24.17 -3.15 -28.62
C ASN A 35 -23.56 -1.72 -28.52
N THR A 36 -22.22 -1.67 -28.50
CA THR A 36 -21.28 -0.71 -29.14
C THR A 36 -21.66 0.77 -29.37
N ALA A 37 -20.94 1.71 -28.71
CA ALA A 37 -20.01 2.67 -29.40
C ALA A 37 -19.40 3.80 -28.50
N ASN A 38 -18.06 3.89 -28.51
CA ASN A 38 -17.19 5.10 -28.46
C ASN A 38 -17.04 6.05 -27.24
N LYS A 39 -15.75 6.33 -26.95
CA LYS A 39 -15.12 7.56 -26.42
C LYS A 39 -15.62 8.23 -25.12
N LYS A 40 -15.10 7.74 -23.98
CA LYS A 40 -14.22 8.48 -23.04
C LYS A 40 -13.77 7.53 -21.92
N THR A 41 -12.47 7.25 -21.81
CA THR A 41 -11.88 6.31 -20.84
C THR A 41 -11.89 6.87 -19.42
N LYS A 42 -13.07 6.92 -18.80
CA LYS A 42 -13.20 6.95 -17.35
C LYS A 42 -12.71 5.60 -16.83
N ILE A 43 -11.60 5.57 -16.09
CA ILE A 43 -11.13 4.33 -15.45
C ILE A 43 -12.14 3.98 -14.35
N LYS A 44 -13.01 3.01 -14.65
CA LYS A 44 -13.88 2.37 -13.65
C LYS A 44 -13.14 1.14 -13.13
N ILE A 45 -12.40 1.28 -12.04
CA ILE A 45 -11.89 0.11 -11.30
C ILE A 45 -13.06 -0.44 -10.47
N PRO A 46 -13.54 -1.68 -10.71
CA PRO A 46 -14.53 -2.30 -9.84
C PRO A 46 -13.82 -2.84 -8.60
N LEU A 47 -14.03 -2.24 -7.42
CA LEU A 47 -13.37 -2.66 -6.18
C LEU A 47 -13.88 -4.05 -5.71
N LYS A 48 -13.21 -5.10 -6.19
CA LYS A 48 -13.15 -6.44 -5.60
C LYS A 48 -11.78 -7.06 -5.86
N ASN A 49 -11.28 -7.81 -4.86
CA ASN A 49 -10.11 -8.71 -4.85
C ASN A 49 -8.78 -8.11 -4.36
N LYS A 50 -8.00 -8.99 -3.69
CA LYS A 50 -6.76 -8.69 -2.94
C LYS A 50 -5.64 -7.99 -3.75
N LYS A 51 -5.64 -8.14 -5.08
CA LYS A 51 -4.60 -7.55 -5.96
C LYS A 51 -4.52 -6.01 -5.89
N ILE A 52 -5.58 -5.34 -5.42
CA ILE A 52 -5.60 -3.88 -5.32
C ILE A 52 -4.61 -3.35 -4.28
N ILE A 53 -4.48 -3.95 -3.09
CA ILE A 53 -3.57 -3.40 -2.05
C ILE A 53 -2.10 -3.63 -2.42
N ILE A 54 -1.74 -4.82 -2.92
CA ILE A 54 -0.38 -5.14 -3.36
C ILE A 54 0.03 -4.26 -4.56
N GLY A 55 -0.86 -4.11 -5.55
CA GLY A 55 -0.64 -3.17 -6.65
C GLY A 55 -0.63 -1.69 -6.23
N ILE A 56 -1.23 -1.37 -5.08
CA ILE A 56 -1.18 -0.05 -4.42
C ILE A 56 0.04 0.10 -3.47
N ILE A 57 0.98 -0.87 -3.47
CA ILE A 57 2.31 -0.71 -2.87
C ILE A 57 3.37 -0.67 -3.99
N ALA A 58 3.32 -1.61 -4.93
CA ALA A 58 4.26 -1.66 -6.05
C ALA A 58 4.30 -0.36 -6.89
N ALA A 59 3.13 0.19 -7.26
CA ALA A 59 3.09 1.40 -8.08
C ALA A 59 3.33 2.71 -7.29
N VAL A 60 3.58 2.66 -5.97
CA VAL A 60 4.11 3.80 -5.20
C VAL A 60 5.55 4.05 -5.64
N LEU A 61 6.35 2.98 -5.57
CA LEU A 61 7.82 3.01 -5.63
C LEU A 61 8.36 3.56 -6.95
N VAL A 62 7.62 3.37 -8.05
CA VAL A 62 8.05 3.65 -9.43
C VAL A 62 8.44 5.13 -9.69
N CYS A 63 7.89 6.11 -8.96
CA CYS A 63 8.04 7.52 -9.34
C CYS A 63 9.19 8.30 -8.65
N MET A 64 9.84 7.76 -7.61
CA MET A 64 10.11 8.54 -6.37
C MET A 64 11.49 9.25 -6.12
N ILE A 65 11.53 10.10 -5.07
CA ILE A 65 12.61 10.81 -4.30
C ILE A 65 13.17 12.19 -4.81
N ILE A 66 14.24 12.94 -4.43
CA ILE A 66 15.45 13.01 -3.54
C ILE A 66 15.16 13.62 -2.16
N VAL A 67 15.81 13.22 -1.06
CA VAL A 67 16.13 14.17 0.04
C VAL A 67 17.28 13.66 0.93
N PRO A 68 18.06 14.52 1.62
CA PRO A 68 19.15 14.07 2.48
C PRO A 68 18.97 14.43 3.97
N ILE A 69 18.83 13.41 4.84
CA ILE A 69 19.16 13.53 6.27
C ILE A 69 20.21 12.46 6.66
N ALA A 70 21.31 12.92 7.26
CA ALA A 70 22.43 12.10 7.69
C ALA A 70 22.34 11.74 9.19
N LYS A 71 21.68 10.63 9.49
CA LYS A 71 21.83 9.84 10.74
C LYS A 71 21.76 8.36 10.40
N GLY A 72 22.29 7.50 11.28
CA GLY A 72 22.03 6.06 11.21
C GLY A 72 20.59 5.74 11.61
N ARG A 73 20.01 4.67 11.04
CA ARG A 73 18.62 4.27 11.26
C ARG A 73 18.50 2.74 11.35
N SER A 74 17.75 2.24 12.33
CA SER A 74 17.49 0.81 12.51
C SER A 74 16.35 0.33 11.59
N ILE A 75 15.93 -0.92 11.73
CA ILE A 75 14.84 -1.52 10.93
C ILE A 75 13.50 -0.92 11.36
N GLU A 76 13.26 -0.96 12.68
CA GLU A 76 12.07 -0.49 13.37
C GLU A 76 11.82 0.99 13.03
N ASN A 77 12.82 1.84 13.26
CA ASN A 77 12.77 3.28 12.94
C ASN A 77 12.55 3.60 11.45
N THR A 78 12.84 2.68 10.51
CA THR A 78 12.53 2.87 9.09
C THR A 78 11.09 2.47 8.78
N ILE A 79 10.56 1.43 9.43
CA ILE A 79 9.17 0.99 9.25
C ILE A 79 8.22 1.96 9.97
N ASP A 80 8.57 2.47 11.16
CA ASP A 80 7.88 3.59 11.81
C ASP A 80 7.70 4.75 10.83
N LEU A 81 8.80 5.20 10.21
CA LEU A 81 8.81 6.32 9.28
C LEU A 81 8.02 6.02 7.99
N PHE A 82 8.02 4.77 7.51
CA PHE A 82 7.24 4.32 6.37
C PHE A 82 5.72 4.34 6.67
N MET A 83 5.32 3.89 7.85
CA MET A 83 3.91 3.90 8.27
C MET A 83 3.42 5.30 8.62
N GLU A 84 4.24 6.12 9.29
CA GLU A 84 4.00 7.57 9.41
C GLU A 84 3.75 8.21 8.05
N ALA A 85 4.62 7.93 7.06
CA ALA A 85 4.49 8.50 5.72
C ALA A 85 3.16 8.12 5.03
N ILE A 86 2.72 6.87 5.14
CA ILE A 86 1.42 6.43 4.61
C ILE A 86 0.27 7.12 5.33
N ASN A 87 0.33 7.21 6.66
CA ASN A 87 -0.73 7.76 7.49
C ASN A 87 -0.88 9.28 7.31
N ASP A 88 0.23 10.02 7.23
CA ASP A 88 0.26 11.47 6.99
C ASP A 88 0.02 11.83 5.52
N MET A 89 0.03 10.84 4.61
CA MET A 89 0.08 11.02 3.14
C MET A 89 1.30 11.85 2.69
N ASP A 90 2.41 11.68 3.40
CA ASP A 90 3.66 12.43 3.23
C ASP A 90 4.67 11.59 2.45
N ALA A 91 4.70 11.75 1.12
CA ALA A 91 5.68 11.09 0.30
C ALA A 91 7.12 11.54 0.64
N GLU A 92 7.35 12.74 1.22
CA GLU A 92 8.67 13.21 1.64
C GLU A 92 9.20 12.52 2.91
N LYS A 93 8.33 11.97 3.76
CA LYS A 93 8.72 10.96 4.75
C LYS A 93 9.00 9.59 4.12
N MET A 94 8.18 9.13 3.17
CA MET A 94 8.34 7.81 2.55
C MET A 94 9.68 7.71 1.80
N ILE A 95 9.98 8.74 1.02
CA ILE A 95 11.27 9.12 0.46
C ILE A 95 12.44 8.77 1.37
N ASP A 96 12.36 9.23 2.60
CA ASP A 96 13.47 9.24 3.53
C ASP A 96 13.81 7.81 4.00
N THR A 97 12.91 6.84 3.77
CA THR A 97 13.08 5.41 4.09
C THR A 97 13.97 4.65 3.10
N MET A 98 14.22 5.18 1.90
CA MET A 98 14.97 4.51 0.81
C MET A 98 16.46 4.91 0.81
N SER A 99 17.26 4.33 -0.10
CA SER A 99 18.68 4.65 -0.25
C SER A 99 18.91 5.76 -1.29
N GLU A 100 19.84 6.69 -1.00
CA GLU A 100 20.18 7.86 -1.83
C GLU A 100 20.46 7.55 -3.31
N ASP A 101 20.77 6.29 -3.65
CA ASP A 101 21.08 5.85 -5.02
C ASP A 101 19.83 5.34 -5.80
N HIS A 102 18.96 4.50 -5.19
CA HIS A 102 17.61 4.19 -5.73
C HIS A 102 16.83 5.47 -5.98
N VAL A 103 16.91 6.34 -4.97
CA VAL A 103 16.41 7.71 -4.93
C VAL A 103 16.80 8.49 -6.18
N ASN A 104 18.08 8.53 -6.55
CA ASN A 104 18.54 9.29 -7.71
C ASN A 104 18.08 8.66 -9.03
N TYR A 105 18.13 7.33 -9.12
CA TYR A 105 17.75 6.57 -10.31
C TYR A 105 16.27 6.76 -10.69
N LEU A 106 15.35 6.67 -9.71
CA LEU A 106 13.91 6.82 -9.93
C LEU A 106 13.55 8.22 -10.46
N ILE A 107 14.09 9.29 -9.86
CA ILE A 107 13.88 10.68 -10.33
C ILE A 107 14.36 10.89 -11.76
N ASN A 108 15.51 10.30 -12.12
CA ASN A 108 16.09 10.48 -13.45
C ASN A 108 15.24 9.86 -14.56
N LYS A 109 14.27 8.98 -14.23
CA LYS A 109 13.23 8.50 -15.15
C LYS A 109 12.00 9.44 -15.23
N THR A 110 11.79 10.31 -14.24
CA THR A 110 10.62 11.19 -14.14
C THR A 110 10.88 12.58 -14.75
N SER A 111 10.16 12.91 -15.82
CA SER A 111 10.40 14.12 -16.64
C SER A 111 10.23 15.46 -15.92
N GLY A 112 9.46 15.52 -14.83
CA GLY A 112 9.32 16.72 -13.99
C GLY A 112 10.25 16.78 -12.78
N GLY A 113 11.13 15.78 -12.61
CA GLY A 113 12.03 15.65 -11.48
C GLY A 113 11.31 15.60 -10.11
N ARG A 114 12.06 15.91 -9.05
CA ARG A 114 11.60 15.78 -7.65
C ARG A 114 10.20 16.37 -7.40
N ALA A 115 9.96 17.63 -7.75
CA ALA A 115 8.76 18.35 -7.29
C ALA A 115 7.46 17.89 -7.98
N GLU A 116 7.53 17.50 -9.26
CA GLU A 116 6.43 16.83 -9.97
C GLU A 116 6.08 15.54 -9.26
N TYR A 117 7.09 14.71 -8.99
CA TYR A 117 6.88 13.40 -8.43
C TYR A 117 6.38 13.45 -6.96
N ILE A 118 6.89 14.30 -6.03
CA ILE A 118 6.34 14.34 -4.64
C ILE A 118 4.82 14.52 -4.68
N LYS A 119 4.35 15.35 -5.62
CA LYS A 119 2.93 15.57 -5.91
C LYS A 119 2.25 14.30 -6.45
N GLU A 120 2.87 13.51 -7.32
CA GLU A 120 2.38 12.18 -7.71
C GLU A 120 2.31 11.22 -6.51
N GLY A 121 3.32 11.20 -5.65
CA GLY A 121 3.34 10.40 -4.42
C GLY A 121 2.22 10.78 -3.46
N ASN A 122 2.02 12.07 -3.20
CA ASN A 122 0.94 12.55 -2.34
C ASN A 122 -0.45 12.33 -2.97
N GLN A 123 -0.58 12.41 -4.30
CA GLN A 123 -1.79 11.96 -5.01
C GLN A 123 -2.04 10.45 -4.80
N TYR A 124 -0.98 9.65 -4.85
CA TYR A 124 -1.04 8.21 -4.71
C TYR A 124 -1.43 7.77 -3.30
N LEU A 125 -0.75 8.30 -2.27
CA LEU A 125 -1.07 8.03 -0.86
C LEU A 125 -2.50 8.47 -0.51
N LEU A 126 -2.98 9.55 -1.14
CA LEU A 126 -4.38 9.99 -1.06
C LEU A 126 -5.36 8.98 -1.69
N GLU A 127 -5.05 8.36 -2.83
CA GLU A 127 -5.90 7.30 -3.41
C GLU A 127 -5.85 5.99 -2.59
N LEU A 128 -4.69 5.63 -2.02
CA LEU A 128 -4.58 4.55 -1.03
C LEU A 128 -5.49 4.83 0.18
N LYS A 129 -5.38 6.02 0.80
CA LYS A 129 -6.17 6.38 1.98
C LYS A 129 -7.68 6.46 1.69
N LYS A 130 -8.09 6.88 0.49
CA LYS A 130 -9.47 6.76 -0.01
C LYS A 130 -9.92 5.31 -0.17
N GLY A 131 -9.04 4.43 -0.66
CA GLY A 131 -9.29 2.99 -0.73
C GLY A 131 -9.58 2.40 0.65
N LEU A 132 -8.69 2.67 1.62
CA LEU A 132 -8.84 2.25 3.02
C LEU A 132 -10.12 2.82 3.67
N LEU A 133 -10.42 4.11 3.46
CA LEU A 133 -11.68 4.73 3.91
C LEU A 133 -12.91 3.99 3.34
N SER A 134 -12.86 3.54 2.09
CA SER A 134 -13.95 2.76 1.48
C SER A 134 -14.11 1.36 2.09
N GLU A 135 -13.04 0.78 2.67
CA GLU A 135 -13.11 -0.46 3.45
C GLU A 135 -13.63 -0.23 4.87
N ALA A 136 -13.27 0.89 5.51
CA ALA A 136 -13.79 1.31 6.83
C ALA A 136 -15.29 1.66 6.82
N GLY A 137 -15.78 2.18 5.69
CA GLY A 137 -17.19 2.46 5.48
C GLY A 137 -17.61 3.89 5.87
N GLY A 138 -18.92 4.09 5.99
CA GLY A 138 -19.50 5.42 6.20
C GLY A 138 -19.44 5.88 7.66
N GLY A 139 -19.08 7.15 7.87
CA GLY A 139 -19.03 7.80 9.19
C GLY A 139 -17.67 8.45 9.50
N TYR A 140 -16.63 8.05 8.77
CA TYR A 140 -15.26 8.54 8.96
C TYR A 140 -14.84 9.54 7.87
N SER A 141 -13.86 10.38 8.19
CA SER A 141 -13.09 11.21 7.25
C SER A 141 -11.81 10.50 6.79
N LEU A 142 -10.99 11.16 5.96
CA LEU A 142 -9.65 10.64 5.64
C LEU A 142 -8.67 10.73 6.82
N ASP A 143 -8.90 11.67 7.75
CA ASP A 143 -7.99 11.91 8.87
C ASP A 143 -8.22 10.92 10.02
N ASP A 144 -9.40 10.30 10.06
CA ASP A 144 -9.72 9.19 10.97
C ASP A 144 -9.03 7.86 10.57
N ILE A 145 -8.49 7.75 9.36
CA ILE A 145 -7.94 6.49 8.85
C ILE A 145 -6.45 6.37 9.15
N SER A 146 -6.03 5.27 9.76
CA SER A 146 -4.62 4.87 9.88
C SER A 146 -4.40 3.39 9.58
N LEU A 147 -3.17 3.06 9.20
CA LEU A 147 -2.60 1.72 9.30
C LEU A 147 -1.66 1.69 10.51
N ASP A 148 -1.98 0.81 11.45
CA ASP A 148 -1.07 0.38 12.51
C ASP A 148 -0.36 -0.91 12.04
N TYR A 149 0.83 -1.17 12.60
CA TYR A 149 1.65 -2.32 12.21
C TYR A 149 2.26 -3.05 13.42
N GLU A 150 2.58 -4.33 13.23
CA GLU A 150 3.39 -5.14 14.15
C GLU A 150 4.49 -5.86 13.34
N ILE A 151 5.73 -5.91 13.83
CA ILE A 151 6.81 -6.68 13.21
C ILE A 151 6.69 -8.14 13.65
N VAL A 152 6.28 -9.00 12.72
CA VAL A 152 6.07 -10.43 12.93
C VAL A 152 7.39 -11.20 12.82
N SER A 153 8.26 -10.82 11.88
CA SER A 153 9.54 -11.50 11.67
C SER A 153 10.62 -10.55 11.12
N VAL A 154 11.87 -10.81 11.47
CA VAL A 154 13.06 -10.21 10.84
C VAL A 154 14.06 -11.33 10.60
N ARG A 155 14.34 -11.63 9.32
CA ARG A 155 15.33 -12.64 8.91
C ARG A 155 16.41 -12.01 8.05
N ASP A 156 17.63 -12.52 8.15
CA ASP A 156 18.64 -12.27 7.11
C ASP A 156 18.23 -12.96 5.81
N CYS A 157 18.57 -12.33 4.69
CA CYS A 157 18.40 -12.92 3.36
C CYS A 157 19.50 -13.95 3.07
N THR A 158 19.21 -14.92 2.22
CA THR A 158 20.20 -15.88 1.72
C THR A 158 21.15 -15.22 0.72
N GLU A 159 22.28 -15.86 0.42
CA GLU A 159 23.20 -15.43 -0.64
C GLU A 159 22.45 -15.32 -1.99
N GLU A 160 21.59 -16.28 -2.32
CA GLU A 160 20.76 -16.25 -3.55
C GLU A 160 19.74 -15.09 -3.59
N GLU A 161 19.15 -14.71 -2.45
CA GLU A 161 18.26 -13.54 -2.37
C GLU A 161 19.03 -12.22 -2.49
N ILE A 162 20.25 -12.16 -1.94
CA ILE A 162 21.15 -11.01 -2.01
C ILE A 162 21.69 -10.83 -3.43
N ASP A 163 22.09 -11.92 -4.10
CA ASP A 163 22.59 -11.90 -5.47
C ASP A 163 21.51 -11.41 -6.44
N LYS A 164 20.26 -11.88 -6.33
CA LYS A 164 19.13 -11.39 -7.15
C LYS A 164 18.85 -9.90 -6.95
N LEU A 165 18.88 -9.40 -5.71
CA LEU A 165 18.78 -7.96 -5.47
C LEU A 165 19.95 -7.22 -6.13
N ASN A 166 21.17 -7.74 -5.99
CA ASN A 166 22.37 -7.13 -6.56
C ASN A 166 22.39 -7.15 -8.10
N GLU A 167 21.78 -8.14 -8.76
CA GLU A 167 21.54 -8.12 -10.21
C GLU A 167 20.65 -6.92 -10.59
N THR A 168 19.52 -6.73 -9.91
CA THR A 168 18.64 -5.56 -10.13
C THR A 168 19.40 -4.25 -9.88
N LEU A 169 20.06 -4.10 -8.72
CA LEU A 169 20.82 -2.88 -8.38
C LEU A 169 21.87 -2.52 -9.45
N GLN A 170 22.51 -3.52 -10.07
CA GLN A 170 23.47 -3.29 -11.15
C GLN A 170 22.81 -2.78 -12.44
N GLU A 171 21.61 -3.27 -12.81
CA GLU A 171 20.83 -2.69 -13.91
C GLU A 171 20.40 -1.24 -13.62
N GLU A 172 20.21 -0.89 -12.34
CA GLU A 172 19.86 0.46 -11.90
C GLU A 172 21.09 1.40 -11.74
N ASN A 173 22.31 0.88 -11.94
CA ASN A 173 23.59 1.53 -11.68
C ASN A 173 23.72 1.98 -10.19
N ILE A 174 23.44 1.06 -9.28
CA ILE A 174 23.55 1.22 -7.82
C ILE A 174 24.61 0.24 -7.28
N ASP A 175 25.38 0.66 -6.28
CA ASP A 175 26.40 -0.19 -5.64
C ASP A 175 25.76 -1.42 -4.96
N PRO A 176 26.33 -2.64 -5.12
CA PRO A 176 25.77 -3.86 -4.53
C PRO A 176 25.91 -3.88 -3.00
N VAL A 177 24.99 -4.59 -2.35
CA VAL A 177 24.84 -4.68 -0.90
C VAL A 177 25.13 -6.09 -0.37
N ASN A 178 25.73 -6.16 0.82
CA ASN A 178 26.10 -7.41 1.50
C ASN A 178 25.28 -7.71 2.77
N ASN A 179 24.31 -6.84 3.09
CA ASN A 179 23.52 -6.91 4.33
C ASN A 179 22.06 -6.60 3.96
N VAL A 180 21.26 -7.65 3.78
CA VAL A 180 19.86 -7.56 3.39
C VAL A 180 19.02 -8.43 4.34
N LYS A 181 17.84 -7.94 4.68
CA LYS A 181 16.89 -8.63 5.56
C LYS A 181 15.50 -8.59 4.95
N GLN A 182 14.76 -9.69 5.08
CA GLN A 182 13.32 -9.67 4.92
C GLN A 182 12.69 -9.35 6.28
N VAL A 183 11.71 -8.46 6.28
CA VAL A 183 10.94 -8.06 7.44
C VAL A 183 9.47 -8.29 7.16
N THR A 184 8.88 -9.20 7.93
CA THR A 184 7.46 -9.55 7.85
C THR A 184 6.70 -8.66 8.82
N ILE A 185 5.69 -7.94 8.35
CA ILE A 185 4.79 -7.12 9.17
C ILE A 185 3.35 -7.57 9.05
N SER A 186 2.59 -7.45 10.13
CA SER A 186 1.12 -7.51 10.08
C SER A 186 0.56 -6.09 10.11
N LEU A 187 -0.48 -5.81 9.32
CA LEU A 187 -1.13 -4.50 9.26
C LEU A 187 -2.56 -4.54 9.79
N THR A 188 -2.97 -3.49 10.51
CA THR A 188 -4.36 -3.30 10.94
C THR A 188 -4.87 -1.91 10.56
N LEU A 189 -5.93 -1.89 9.75
CA LEU A 189 -6.71 -0.69 9.45
C LEU A 189 -7.47 -0.25 10.70
N LYS A 190 -7.26 1.01 11.11
CA LYS A 190 -8.04 1.69 12.14
C LYS A 190 -8.86 2.82 11.52
N ALA A 191 -10.00 3.09 12.17
CA ALA A 191 -10.88 4.21 11.88
C ALA A 191 -11.24 4.89 13.22
N GLY A 192 -10.70 6.07 13.44
CA GLY A 192 -10.57 6.66 14.78
C GLY A 192 -9.82 5.69 15.70
N THR A 193 -10.36 5.48 16.90
CA THR A 193 -9.81 4.51 17.88
C THR A 193 -10.23 3.06 17.64
N SER A 194 -10.91 2.74 16.53
CA SER A 194 -11.53 1.43 16.29
C SER A 194 -10.76 0.62 15.26
N GLU A 195 -10.41 -0.62 15.59
CA GLU A 195 -9.87 -1.58 14.62
C GLU A 195 -10.99 -2.05 13.68
N VAL A 196 -10.76 -1.86 12.39
CA VAL A 196 -11.71 -2.21 11.32
C VAL A 196 -11.41 -3.61 10.79
N LYS A 197 -10.13 -3.86 10.50
CA LYS A 197 -9.67 -4.99 9.69
C LYS A 197 -8.17 -5.17 9.82
N SER A 198 -7.73 -6.33 10.28
CA SER A 198 -6.36 -6.80 10.06
C SER A 198 -6.21 -7.35 8.65
N TYR A 199 -5.06 -7.14 8.04
CA TYR A 199 -4.67 -7.72 6.76
C TYR A 199 -3.89 -9.02 6.98
N ASN A 200 -3.58 -9.71 5.88
CA ASN A 200 -2.54 -10.74 5.91
C ASN A 200 -1.19 -10.06 6.16
N ASP A 201 -0.23 -10.83 6.69
CA ASP A 201 1.16 -10.40 6.78
C ASP A 201 1.72 -10.00 5.39
N ILE A 202 2.54 -8.97 5.37
CA ILE A 202 3.23 -8.41 4.20
C ILE A 202 4.73 -8.55 4.45
N ASP A 203 5.45 -9.06 3.46
CA ASP A 203 6.90 -9.11 3.49
C ASP A 203 7.48 -7.82 2.85
N MET A 204 8.58 -7.35 3.42
CA MET A 204 9.31 -6.18 2.94
C MET A 204 10.80 -6.48 2.95
N GLN A 205 11.50 -6.18 1.88
CA GLN A 205 12.95 -6.32 1.84
C GLN A 205 13.64 -5.01 2.24
N MET A 206 14.68 -5.13 3.06
CA MET A 206 15.47 -4.01 3.57
C MET A 206 16.96 -4.26 3.40
N MET A 207 17.67 -3.28 2.85
CA MET A 207 19.12 -3.35 2.65
C MET A 207 19.85 -2.30 3.49
N LYS A 208 21.04 -2.64 4.00
CA LYS A 208 21.83 -1.75 4.83
C LYS A 208 22.83 -0.94 4.02
N VAL A 209 22.51 0.32 3.73
CA VAL A 209 23.42 1.27 3.08
C VAL A 209 24.15 2.09 4.15
N LYS A 210 25.49 1.97 4.19
CA LYS A 210 26.37 2.63 5.16
C LYS A 210 25.98 2.27 6.61
N ASN A 211 25.18 3.10 7.28
CA ASN A 211 24.64 2.83 8.63
C ASN A 211 23.12 3.11 8.74
N LYS A 212 22.40 3.10 7.62
CA LYS A 212 20.93 3.12 7.55
C LYS A 212 20.44 1.75 7.08
N TRP A 213 19.36 1.23 7.66
CA TRP A 213 18.52 0.26 6.97
C TRP A 213 17.54 1.03 6.08
N CYS A 214 17.55 0.73 4.79
CA CYS A 214 16.69 1.34 3.80
C CYS A 214 15.70 0.29 3.27
N LEU A 215 14.46 0.68 3.01
CA LEU A 215 13.55 -0.14 2.20
C LEU A 215 14.11 -0.21 0.77
N THR A 216 14.05 -1.40 0.18
CA THR A 216 14.17 -1.62 -1.27
C THR A 216 12.78 -1.95 -1.82
N TYR A 217 12.67 -2.33 -3.09
CA TYR A 217 11.40 -2.74 -3.70
C TYR A 217 10.80 -3.93 -2.94
N ALA A 218 9.62 -3.73 -2.34
CA ALA A 218 8.94 -4.77 -1.58
C ALA A 218 8.18 -5.72 -2.52
N ASP A 219 8.49 -7.01 -2.42
CA ASP A 219 7.80 -8.15 -3.05
C ASP A 219 7.57 -8.09 -4.58
N GLU A 220 8.66 -8.10 -5.38
CA GLU A 220 8.65 -8.65 -6.76
C GLU A 220 9.45 -9.97 -6.93
N ILE A 221 9.85 -10.62 -5.84
CA ILE A 221 10.47 -11.98 -5.86
C ILE A 221 9.51 -13.02 -5.24
N GLY A 222 8.25 -13.01 -5.67
CA GLY A 222 7.15 -13.79 -5.08
C GLY A 222 5.99 -14.11 -6.04
N ASP A 223 6.28 -14.75 -7.18
CA ASP A 223 5.36 -15.29 -8.19
C ASP A 223 4.29 -14.33 -8.78
N LEU A 224 4.55 -13.87 -10.02
CA LEU A 224 3.59 -13.16 -10.90
C LEU A 224 3.07 -14.04 -12.05
#